data_AF-A0A8T4TJB0-F1
#
_entry.id   AF-A0A8T4TJB0-F1
#
_cell.length_a   1.000
_cell.length_b   1.000
_cell.length_c   1.000
_cell.angle_alpha   90.00
_cell.angle_beta   90.00
_cell.angle_gamma   90.00
#
_symmetry.space_group_name_H-M   'P 1'
#
loop_
_entity.id
_entity.type
_entity.pdbx_description
1 polymer ?
#
loop_
_entity_poly.entity_id
_entity_poly.type
_entity_poly.pdbx_seq_one_letter_code
_entity_poly.pdbx_strand_id
1 'polypeptide(L)' 'MTTISTIQLDKSVIVQLKKSKEYPRQTYNELLQKMTEVFRNTKKRNQYDEFLHKVQQQKMKELWDNSKDEAWERA' A
#
# COMPACT_ATOMS: atom_id res chain seq x y z
N MET A 1 31.30 15.56 2.68
CA MET A 1 30.09 15.26 1.87
C MET A 1 28.92 15.96 2.52
N THR A 2 28.22 16.83 1.79
CA THR A 2 27.02 17.51 2.29
C THR A 2 25.89 16.50 2.43
N THR A 3 25.37 16.33 3.65
CA THR A 3 24.29 15.40 4.00
C THR A 3 22.89 15.93 3.68
N ILE A 4 22.82 17.15 3.14
CA ILE A 4 21.58 17.91 2.89
C ILE A 4 21.56 18.39 1.46
N SER A 5 20.39 18.25 0.83
CA SER A 5 20.11 18.60 -0.55
C SER A 5 18.85 19.46 -0.62
N THR A 6 18.82 20.42 -1.54
CA THR A 6 17.67 21.29 -1.75
C THR A 6 16.72 20.69 -2.77
N ILE A 7 15.43 20.66 -2.44
CA ILE A 7 14.35 20.31 -3.37
C ILE A 7 13.42 21.49 -3.55
N GLN A 8 12.89 21.69 -4.75
CA GLN A 8 11.85 22.68 -5.01
C GLN A 8 10.48 22.01 -4.93
N LEU A 9 9.55 22.66 -4.25
CA LEU A 9 8.18 22.19 -4.08
C LEU A 9 7.21 23.32 -4.38
N ASP A 10 6.08 22.96 -4.98
CA ASP A 10 5.00 23.92 -5.18
C ASP A 10 4.49 24.45 -3.84
N LYS A 11 4.07 25.72 -3.85
CA LYS A 11 3.50 26.37 -2.66
C LYS A 11 2.29 25.61 -2.12
N SER A 12 1.47 25.05 -3.01
CA SER A 12 0.32 24.21 -2.65
C SER A 12 0.74 22.99 -1.82
N VAL A 13 1.82 22.31 -2.23
CA VAL A 13 2.38 21.15 -1.54
C VAL A 13 2.93 21.55 -0.17
N ILE A 14 3.62 22.68 -0.07
CA ILE A 14 4.12 23.19 1.23
C ILE A 14 2.98 23.48 2.20
N VAL A 15 1.87 24.06 1.72
CA VAL A 15 0.67 24.31 2.54
C VAL A 15 0.06 22.99 3.02
N GLN A 16 0.00 21.96 2.18
CA GLN A 16 -0.47 20.64 2.58
C GLN A 16 0.45 20.00 3.62
N LEU A 17 1.77 19.99 3.39
CA LEU A 17 2.76 19.48 4.34
C LEU A 17 2.67 20.18 5.70
N LYS A 18 2.38 21.48 5.72
CA LYS A 18 2.18 22.23 6.97
C LYS A 18 0.93 21.80 7.73
N LYS A 19 -0.16 21.46 7.02
CA LYS A 19 -1.40 20.94 7.62
C LYS A 19 -1.27 19.49 8.07
N SER A 20 -0.45 18.70 7.38
CA SER A 20 -0.21 17.29 7.70
C SER A 20 0.75 17.06 8.87
N LYS A 21 1.23 18.12 9.53
CA LYS A 21 2.07 17.98 10.73
C LYS A 21 1.26 17.41 11.90
N GLU A 22 1.82 16.40 12.56
CA GLU A 22 1.22 15.76 13.73
C GLU A 22 1.36 16.62 14.99
N TYR A 23 2.41 17.43 15.05
CA TYR A 23 2.67 18.37 16.13
C TYR A 23 3.35 19.65 15.62
N PRO A 24 3.19 20.80 16.31
CA PRO A 24 3.62 22.11 15.79
C PRO A 24 5.10 22.20 15.42
N ARG A 25 5.96 21.49 16.16
CA ARG A 25 7.43 21.51 16.00
C ARG A 25 7.98 20.43 15.07
N GLN A 26 7.13 19.62 14.43
CA GLN A 26 7.58 18.57 13.53
C GLN A 26 8.34 19.17 12.33
N THR A 27 9.50 18.58 12.02
CA THR A 27 10.30 18.97 10.86
C THR A 27 9.74 18.35 9.58
N TYR A 28 9.99 18.97 8.43
CA TYR A 28 9.57 18.39 7.15
C TYR A 28 10.33 17.09 6.84
N ASN A 29 11.56 16.93 7.33
CA ASN A 29 12.32 15.70 7.15
C ASN A 29 11.67 14.53 7.89
N GLU A 30 11.27 14.71 9.15
CA GLU A 30 10.57 13.67 9.91
C GLU A 30 9.24 13.28 9.26
N LEU A 31 8.46 14.29 8.83
CA LEU A 31 7.19 14.07 8.15
C LEU A 31 7.38 13.28 6.84
N LEU A 32 8.31 13.72 5.98
CA LEU A 32 8.59 13.06 4.70
C LEU A 32 9.17 11.65 4.88
N GLN A 33 9.98 11.43 5.91
CA GLN A 33 10.50 10.10 6.24
C GLN A 33 9.37 9.14 6.63
N LYS A 34 8.46 9.58 7.50
CA LYS A 34 7.28 8.79 7.89
C LYS A 34 6.37 8.50 6.69
N MET A 35 6.11 9.51 5.85
CA MET A 35 5.32 9.33 4.62
C MET A 35 5.97 8.33 3.66
N THR A 36 7.29 8.37 3.51
CA THR A 36 8.03 7.44 2.66
C THR A 36 7.93 6.00 3.16
N GLU A 37 8.02 5.80 4.47
CA GLU A 37 7.87 4.48 5.08
C GLU A 37 6.45 3.92 4.87
N VAL A 38 5.43 4.72 5.14
CA VAL A 38 4.03 4.36 4.90
C VAL A 38 3.81 4.00 3.43
N PHE A 39 4.30 4.83 2.51
CA PHE A 39 4.15 4.58 1.08
C PHE A 39 4.82 3.27 0.63
N ARG A 40 6.02 2.97 1.14
CA ARG A 40 6.72 1.70 0.88
C ARG A 40 5.93 0.51 1.42
N ASN A 41 5.40 0.62 2.63
CA ASN A 41 4.64 -0.46 3.27
C ASN A 41 3.31 -0.71 2.56
N THR A 42 2.59 0.33 2.18
CA THR A 42 1.35 0.23 1.40
C THR A 42 1.61 -0.38 0.02
N LYS A 43 2.68 0.03 -0.67
CA LYS A 43 3.05 -0.56 -1.97
C LYS A 43 3.33 -2.06 -1.86
N LYS A 44 4.04 -2.49 -0.81
CA LYS A 44 4.31 -3.92 -0.55
C LYS A 44 3.04 -4.71 -0.28
N ARG A 45 2.13 -4.17 0.54
CA ARG A 45 0.86 -4.82 0.89
C ARG A 45 -0.06 -4.95 -0.33
N ASN A 46 -0.23 -3.89 -1.11
CA ASN A 46 -1.07 -3.95 -2.32
C ASN A 46 -0.54 -4.95 -3.35
N GLN A 47 0.79 -5.04 -3.54
CA GLN A 47 1.37 -6.03 -4.45
C GLN A 47 1.16 -7.47 -3.97
N TYR A 48 1.27 -7.71 -2.66
CA TYR A 48 1.07 -9.03 -2.09
C TYR A 48 -0.40 -9.45 -2.12
N ASP A 49 -1.31 -8.58 -1.70
CA ASP A 49 -2.75 -8.86 -1.66
C ASP A 49 -3.32 -9.07 -3.07
N GLU A 50 -2.97 -8.23 -4.04
CA GLU A 50 -3.41 -8.41 -5.44
C GLU A 50 -2.89 -9.72 -6.05
N PHE A 51 -1.66 -10.13 -5.71
CA PHE A 51 -1.11 -11.41 -6.14
C PHE A 51 -1.83 -12.59 -5.46
N LEU A 52 -2.03 -12.51 -4.15
CA LEU A 52 -2.66 -13.57 -3.36
C LEU A 52 -4.12 -13.78 -3.79
N HIS A 53 -4.88 -12.70 -3.96
CA HIS A 53 -6.27 -12.78 -4.42
C HIS A 53 -6.41 -13.43 -5.80
N LYS A 54 -5.48 -13.15 -6.73
CA LYS A 54 -5.48 -13.80 -8.06
C LYS A 54 -5.19 -15.30 -7.98
N VAL A 55 -4.19 -15.71 -7.19
CA VAL A 55 -3.85 -17.13 -7.00
C VAL A 55 -4.98 -17.88 -6.29
N GLN A 56 -5.60 -17.26 -5.28
CA GLN A 56 -6.72 -17.84 -4.55
C GLN A 56 -7.95 -18.03 -5.45
N GLN A 57 -8.28 -17.08 -6.33
CA GLN A 57 -9.39 -17.24 -7.27
C GLN A 57 -9.20 -18.45 -8.20
N GLN A 58 -7.98 -18.65 -8.72
CA GLN A 58 -7.68 -19.82 -9.55
C GLN A 58 -7.83 -21.12 -8.75
N LYS A 59 -7.29 -21.18 -7.52
CA LYS A 59 -7.39 -22.37 -6.65
C LYS A 59 -8.82 -22.64 -6.19
N MET A 60 -9.61 -21.61 -5.90
CA MET A 60 -11.02 -21.75 -5.55
C MET A 60 -11.81 -22.29 -6.74
N LYS A 61 -11.54 -21.83 -7.97
CA LYS A 61 -12.16 -22.37 -9.19
C LYS A 61 -11.72 -23.82 -9.52
N GLU A 62 -10.56 -24.25 -9.03
CA GLU A 62 -10.11 -25.65 -9.14
C GLU A 62 -10.79 -26.54 -8.07
N LEU A 63 -11.04 -26.00 -6.87
CA LEU A 63 -11.63 -26.71 -5.74
C LEU A 63 -13.15 -26.73 -5.77
N TRP A 64 -13.77 -25.67 -6.29
CA TRP A 64 -15.22 -25.50 -6.46
C TRP A 64 -15.51 -25.38 -7.96
N ASP A 65 -16.59 -26.00 -8.43
CA ASP A 65 -16.95 -26.13 -9.87
C ASP A 65 -16.22 -27.29 -10.58
N ASN A 66 -15.93 -28.38 -9.84
CA ASN A 66 -15.40 -29.62 -10.40
C ASN A 66 -16.42 -30.76 -10.33
N SER A 67 -16.19 -31.82 -11.11
CA SER A 67 -17.12 -32.94 -11.25
C SER A 67 -17.41 -33.69 -9.94
N LYS A 68 -16.63 -33.47 -8.88
CA LYS A 68 -16.88 -34.05 -7.56
C LYS A 68 -17.94 -33.25 -6.81
N ASP A 69 -17.99 -31.93 -6.93
CA ASP A 69 -19.06 -31.12 -6.32
C ASP A 69 -20.44 -31.50 -6.88
N GLU A 70 -20.54 -31.75 -8.20
CA GLU A 70 -21.80 -32.21 -8.81
C GLU A 70 -22.29 -33.56 -8.25
N ALA A 71 -21.39 -34.39 -7.72
CA ALA A 71 -21.73 -35.67 -7.09
C ALA A 71 -22.17 -35.49 -5.63
N TRP A 72 -21.72 -34.44 -4.94
CA TRP A 72 -22.15 -34.10 -3.58
C TRP A 72 -23.51 -33.38 -3.57
N GLU A 73 -23.83 -32.56 -4.57
CA GLU A 73 -25.15 -31.91 -4.73
C GLU A 73 -26.26 -32.86 -5.21
N ARG A 74 -25.92 -34.10 -5.60
CA ARG A 74 -26.88 -35.14 -6.05
C ARG A 74 -27.10 -36.28 -5.04
N ALA A 75 -26.48 -36.22 -3.86
CA ALA A 75 -26.64 -37.18 -2.76
C ALA A 75 -27.69 -36.70 -1.75
#